data_AF-A0A7K3EMM9-F1
#
_entry.id   AF-A0A7K3EMM9-F1
#
_cell.length_a   1.000
_cell.length_b   1.000
_cell.length_c   1.000
_cell.angle_alpha   90.00
_cell.angle_beta   90.00
_cell.angle_gamma   90.00
#
_symmetry.space_group_name_H-M   'P 1'
#
loop_
_entity.id
_entity.type
_entity.pdbx_description
1 polymer ?
#
loop_
_entity_poly.entity_id
_entity_poly.type
_entity_poly.pdbx_seq_one_letter_code
_entity_poly.pdbx_strand_id
1 'polypeptide(L)'
;AAPATPAATAGAAGPDAALWDDGALPLLPLQPPRSGREILTAHITAMVCCAAMDTAGATPGLDWLDGPSLLFDGARAADLAPSVLSLVETGDPGPLRHWMTELGIRPEKPVRLV
;
A
#
# COMPACT_ATOMS: atom_id res chain seq x y z
N ALA A 1 3.73 28.18 -22.26
CA ALA A 1 4.58 27.37 -23.15
C ALA A 1 4.30 25.91 -22.85
N ALA A 2 3.87 25.13 -23.85
CA ALA A 2 3.60 23.70 -23.70
C ALA A 2 4.91 22.90 -23.82
N PRO A 3 5.08 21.77 -23.11
CA PRO A 3 6.27 20.92 -23.27
C PRO A 3 6.20 20.16 -24.59
N ALA A 4 7.35 20.03 -25.27
CA ALA A 4 7.50 19.29 -26.50
C ALA A 4 7.49 17.78 -26.25
N THR A 5 6.74 17.03 -27.05
CA THR A 5 6.77 15.56 -27.12
C THR A 5 8.03 15.09 -27.85
N PRO A 6 8.74 14.05 -27.38
CA PRO A 6 9.84 13.47 -28.13
C PRO A 6 9.30 12.70 -29.33
N ALA A 7 9.92 12.89 -30.51
CA ALA A 7 9.58 12.15 -31.71
C ALA A 7 10.04 10.69 -31.57
N ALA A 8 9.10 9.75 -31.65
CA ALA A 8 9.41 8.33 -31.72
C ALA A 8 10.00 8.01 -33.10
N THR A 9 11.23 7.50 -33.12
CA THR A 9 11.83 6.91 -34.32
C THR A 9 11.07 5.64 -34.68
N ALA A 10 10.36 5.65 -35.81
CA ALA A 10 9.69 4.47 -36.35
C ALA A 10 10.72 3.40 -36.75
N GLY A 11 10.87 2.37 -35.91
CA GLY A 11 11.60 1.16 -36.23
C GLY A 11 10.86 0.37 -37.32
N ALA A 12 11.61 -0.19 -38.26
CA ALA A 12 11.09 -0.93 -39.41
C ALA A 12 10.10 -2.03 -38.98
N ALA A 13 8.91 -2.01 -39.59
CA ALA A 13 7.85 -2.99 -39.37
C ALA A 13 8.25 -4.36 -39.92
N GLY A 14 8.90 -5.18 -39.07
CA GLY A 14 9.03 -6.62 -39.29
C GLY A 14 7.73 -7.37 -38.96
N PRO A 15 7.64 -8.67 -39.25
CA PRO A 15 6.45 -9.49 -38.96
C PRO A 15 6.01 -9.47 -37.48
N ASP A 16 6.89 -9.10 -36.55
CA ASP A 16 6.54 -8.82 -35.15
C ASP A 16 5.61 -7.61 -34.98
N ALA A 17 5.66 -6.61 -35.86
CA ALA A 17 4.82 -5.41 -35.77
C ALA A 17 3.31 -5.73 -35.85
N ALA A 18 2.94 -6.85 -36.49
CA ALA A 18 1.56 -7.33 -36.51
C ALA A 18 1.10 -7.96 -35.19
N LEU A 19 2.02 -8.37 -34.29
CA LEU A 19 1.70 -8.79 -32.93
C LEU A 19 1.44 -7.60 -31.99
N TRP A 20 1.89 -6.40 -32.39
CA TRP A 20 1.66 -5.13 -31.70
C TRP A 20 0.62 -4.31 -32.44
N ASP A 21 -0.47 -4.94 -32.91
CA ASP A 21 -1.60 -4.20 -33.47
C ASP A 21 -2.11 -3.22 -32.40
N ASP A 22 -1.77 -1.94 -32.58
CA ASP A 22 -2.17 -0.77 -31.80
C ASP A 22 -3.68 -0.45 -31.96
N GLY A 23 -4.48 -1.41 -32.41
CA GLY A 23 -5.92 -1.35 -32.32
C GLY A 23 -6.30 -1.05 -30.89
N ALA A 24 -6.87 0.14 -30.64
CA ALA A 24 -7.21 0.62 -29.32
C ALA A 24 -8.12 -0.39 -28.61
N LEU A 25 -7.52 -1.27 -27.82
CA LEU A 25 -8.24 -2.19 -26.97
C LEU A 25 -9.10 -1.33 -26.05
N PRO A 26 -10.39 -1.68 -25.84
CA PRO A 26 -11.21 -0.94 -24.90
C PRO A 26 -10.46 -0.90 -23.57
N LEU A 27 -10.17 0.31 -23.07
CA LEU A 27 -9.46 0.55 -21.81
C LEU A 27 -10.36 0.14 -20.65
N LEU A 28 -10.58 -1.17 -20.53
CA LEU A 28 -11.20 -1.75 -19.37
C LEU A 28 -10.18 -1.70 -18.25
N PRO A 29 -10.58 -1.29 -17.03
CA PRO A 29 -9.65 -1.24 -15.92
C PRO A 29 -9.06 -2.64 -15.69
N LEU A 30 -7.73 -2.73 -15.68
CA LEU A 30 -6.98 -3.98 -15.45
C LEU A 30 -7.24 -4.59 -14.07
N GLN A 31 -7.80 -3.80 -13.16
CA GLN A 31 -8.20 -4.21 -11.83
C GLN A 31 -9.67 -3.83 -11.61
N PRO A 32 -10.46 -4.71 -10.99
CA PRO A 32 -11.79 -4.33 -10.52
C PRO A 32 -11.74 -3.05 -9.68
N PRO A 33 -12.81 -2.22 -9.69
CA PRO A 33 -12.89 -1.09 -8.79
C PRO A 33 -12.76 -1.54 -7.33
N ARG A 34 -11.89 -0.85 -6.59
CA ARG A 34 -11.72 -1.14 -5.16
C ARG A 34 -13.01 -0.87 -4.40
N SER A 35 -13.37 -1.80 -3.54
CA SER A 35 -14.46 -1.64 -2.59
C SER A 35 -14.10 -0.61 -1.51
N GLY A 36 -15.12 -0.01 -0.89
CA GLY A 36 -14.92 0.91 0.24
C GLY A 36 -14.17 0.24 1.41
N ARG A 37 -14.37 -1.07 1.63
CA ARG A 37 -13.63 -1.84 2.63
C ARG A 37 -12.14 -1.93 2.33
N GLU A 38 -11.77 -2.23 1.09
CA GLU A 38 -10.35 -2.29 0.70
C GLU A 38 -9.66 -0.93 0.87
N ILE A 39 -10.36 0.16 0.52
CA ILE A 39 -9.86 1.52 0.74
C ILE A 39 -9.67 1.80 2.24
N LEU A 40 -10.65 1.43 3.07
CA LEU A 40 -10.59 1.64 4.51
C LEU A 40 -9.46 0.82 5.17
N THR A 41 -9.32 -0.46 4.82
CA THR A 41 -8.21 -1.32 5.27
C THR A 41 -6.87 -0.70 4.90
N ALA A 42 -6.68 -0.27 3.65
CA ALA A 42 -5.43 0.35 3.22
C ALA A 42 -5.13 1.64 4.00
N HIS A 43 -6.15 2.46 4.26
CA HIS A 43 -6.00 3.71 5.00
C HIS A 43 -5.64 3.48 6.47
N ILE A 44 -6.33 2.56 7.15
CA ILE A 44 -6.04 2.21 8.55
C ILE A 44 -4.63 1.62 8.65
N THR A 45 -4.26 0.67 7.79
CA THR A 45 -2.92 0.11 7.75
C THR A 45 -1.88 1.20 7.58
N ALA A 46 -2.07 2.13 6.64
CA ALA A 46 -1.15 3.24 6.44
C ALA A 46 -1.02 4.13 7.70
N MET A 47 -2.13 4.51 8.33
CA MET A 47 -2.10 5.31 9.56
C MET A 47 -1.37 4.61 10.71
N VAL A 48 -1.62 3.31 10.90
CA VAL A 48 -0.96 2.51 11.94
C VAL A 48 0.53 2.37 11.66
N CYS A 49 0.92 2.13 10.40
CA CYS A 49 2.33 2.10 10.01
C CYS A 49 3.03 3.43 10.29
N CYS A 50 2.42 4.56 9.95
CA CYS A 50 2.97 5.88 10.27
C CYS A 50 3.14 6.06 11.79
N ALA A 51 2.09 5.77 12.57
CA ALA A 51 2.16 5.86 14.01
C ALA A 51 3.24 4.94 14.62
N ALA A 52 3.42 3.74 14.07
CA ALA A 52 4.44 2.79 14.51
C ALA A 52 5.85 3.35 14.30
N MET A 53 6.13 3.92 13.13
CA MET A 53 7.41 4.56 12.83
C MET A 53 7.65 5.77 13.74
N ASP A 54 6.63 6.62 13.92
CA ASP A 54 6.75 7.89 14.66
C ASP A 54 6.88 7.71 16.18
N THR A 55 6.27 6.66 16.74
CA THR A 55 6.10 6.54 18.20
C THR A 55 6.77 5.33 18.82
N ALA A 56 7.01 4.28 18.04
CA ALA A 56 7.57 3.02 18.50
C ALA A 56 8.86 2.62 17.77
N GLY A 57 9.39 3.49 16.89
CA GLY A 57 10.66 3.25 16.22
C GLY A 57 10.61 2.10 15.20
N ALA A 58 9.41 1.75 14.72
CA ALA A 58 9.29 0.75 13.66
C ALA A 58 10.02 1.23 12.39
N THR A 59 10.53 0.30 11.61
CA THR A 59 11.17 0.59 10.31
C THR A 59 10.44 -0.11 9.18
N PRO A 60 10.38 0.50 7.98
CA PRO A 60 9.81 -0.17 6.81
C PRO A 60 10.74 -1.28 6.33
N GLY A 61 10.14 -2.43 6.02
CA GLY A 61 10.79 -3.59 5.42
C GLY A 61 10.04 -4.07 4.18
N LEU A 62 10.68 -4.98 3.45
CA LEU A 62 10.08 -5.67 2.32
C LEU A 62 10.40 -7.16 2.43
N ASP A 63 9.37 -7.96 2.57
CA ASP A 63 9.44 -9.41 2.41
C ASP A 63 9.07 -9.73 0.95
N TRP A 64 9.84 -10.59 0.29
CA TRP A 64 9.58 -10.91 -1.13
C TRP A 64 8.34 -11.79 -1.33
N LEU A 65 7.97 -12.57 -0.31
CA LEU A 65 6.81 -13.46 -0.33
C LEU A 65 5.56 -12.72 0.16
N ASP A 66 5.69 -11.96 1.24
CA ASP A 66 4.57 -11.29 1.89
C ASP A 66 4.40 -9.81 1.50
N GLY A 67 5.39 -9.22 0.85
CA GLY A 67 5.40 -7.81 0.48
C GLY A 67 5.81 -6.87 1.62
N PRO A 68 5.31 -5.63 1.66
CA PRO A 68 5.69 -4.63 2.65
C PRO A 68 5.51 -5.13 4.09
N SER A 69 6.49 -4.84 4.95
CA SER A 69 6.49 -5.25 6.35
C SER A 69 6.89 -4.12 7.28
N LEU A 70 6.40 -4.15 8.51
CA LEU A 70 6.93 -3.33 9.61
C LEU A 70 7.92 -4.18 10.41
N LEU A 71 9.05 -3.59 10.74
CA LEU A 71 10.07 -4.22 11.57
C LEU A 71 10.19 -3.48 12.90
N PHE A 72 10.13 -4.21 14.01
CA PHE A 72 10.46 -3.75 15.36
C PHE A 72 11.74 -4.47 15.78
N ASP A 73 12.79 -3.70 16.12
CA ASP A 73 14.11 -4.25 16.45
C ASP A 73 14.66 -5.24 15.40
N GLY A 74 14.34 -4.99 14.12
CA GLY A 74 14.72 -5.86 13.00
C GLY A 74 13.87 -7.11 12.82
N ALA A 75 12.91 -7.37 13.71
CA ALA A 75 11.97 -8.48 13.60
C ALA A 75 10.64 -8.04 12.99
N ARG A 76 10.05 -8.88 12.14
CA ARG A 76 8.76 -8.59 11.49
C ARG A 76 7.64 -8.54 12.51
N ALA A 77 6.83 -7.49 12.43
CA ALA A 77 5.59 -7.38 13.18
C ALA A 77 4.57 -8.40 12.64
N ALA A 78 4.08 -9.29 13.51
CA ALA A 78 2.98 -10.18 13.21
C ALA A 78 1.63 -9.49 13.44
N ASP A 79 0.54 -10.12 13.00
CA ASP A 79 -0.84 -9.85 13.44
C ASP A 79 -1.47 -8.47 13.16
N LEU A 80 -0.78 -7.58 12.44
CA LEU A 80 -1.37 -6.32 12.00
C LEU A 80 -2.57 -6.55 11.07
N ALA A 81 -2.38 -7.36 10.02
CA ALA A 81 -3.42 -7.64 9.02
C ALA A 81 -4.71 -8.21 9.63
N PRO A 82 -4.68 -9.30 10.43
CA PRO A 82 -5.91 -9.81 11.06
C PRO A 82 -6.53 -8.82 12.05
N SER A 83 -5.73 -8.01 12.75
CA SER A 83 -6.26 -6.98 13.68
C SER A 83 -6.99 -5.85 12.94
N VAL A 84 -6.45 -5.38 11.81
CA VAL A 84 -7.14 -4.38 10.96
C VAL A 84 -8.39 -4.98 10.33
N LEU A 85 -8.32 -6.24 9.90
CA LEU A 85 -9.48 -6.91 9.29
C LEU A 85 -10.64 -7.01 10.28
N SER A 86 -10.38 -7.37 11.54
CA SER A 86 -11.37 -7.39 12.60
C SER A 86 -12.09 -6.04 12.73
N LEU A 87 -11.34 -4.94 12.82
CA LEU A 87 -11.92 -3.60 12.86
C LEU A 87 -12.78 -3.27 11.64
N VAL A 88 -12.33 -3.61 10.43
CA VAL A 88 -13.05 -3.24 9.20
C VAL A 88 -14.25 -4.16 8.94
N GLU A 89 -14.23 -5.41 9.41
CA GLU A 89 -15.32 -6.39 9.27
C GLU A 89 -16.40 -6.29 10.34
N THR A 90 -15.99 -6.21 11.60
CA THR A 90 -16.92 -6.30 12.74
C THR A 90 -17.12 -4.94 13.41
N GLY A 91 -16.29 -3.94 13.08
CA GLY A 91 -16.27 -2.66 13.78
C GLY A 91 -15.59 -2.72 15.14
N ASP A 92 -15.03 -3.87 15.55
CA ASP A 92 -14.36 -4.02 16.84
C ASP A 92 -12.92 -3.48 16.80
N PRO A 93 -12.61 -2.39 17.54
CA PRO A 93 -11.26 -1.86 17.59
C PRO A 93 -10.35 -2.60 18.58
N GLY A 94 -10.89 -3.52 19.39
CA GLY A 94 -10.20 -4.18 20.50
C GLY A 94 -8.88 -4.85 20.09
N PRO A 95 -8.87 -5.76 19.09
CA PRO A 95 -7.66 -6.45 18.66
C PRO A 95 -6.56 -5.49 18.20
N LEU A 96 -6.93 -4.49 17.39
CA LEU A 96 -5.98 -3.50 16.89
C LEU A 96 -5.42 -2.63 18.02
N ARG A 97 -6.25 -2.15 18.94
CA ARG A 97 -5.80 -1.37 20.11
C ARG A 97 -4.88 -2.17 21.02
N HIS A 98 -5.19 -3.46 21.23
CA HIS A 98 -4.36 -4.36 22.03
C HIS A 98 -2.98 -4.52 21.39
N TRP A 99 -2.93 -4.92 20.11
CA TRP A 99 -1.70 -5.07 19.34
C TRP A 99 -0.84 -3.80 19.35
N MET A 100 -1.47 -2.64 19.15
CA MET A 100 -0.76 -1.35 19.19
C MET A 100 -0.16 -1.06 20.58
N THR A 101 -0.91 -1.38 21.65
CA THR A 101 -0.46 -1.17 23.02
C THR A 101 0.72 -2.07 23.38
N GLU A 102 0.69 -3.35 22.97
CA GLU A 102 1.78 -4.31 23.19
C GLU A 102 3.09 -3.85 22.52
N LEU A 103 2.99 -3.24 21.34
CA LEU A 103 4.14 -2.70 20.61
C LEU A 103 4.49 -1.25 20.98
N GLY A 104 3.80 -0.66 21.96
CA GLY A 104 4.06 0.71 22.42
C GLY A 104 3.66 1.80 21.42
N ILE A 105 2.88 1.48 20.40
CA ILE A 105 2.43 2.41 19.36
C ILE A 105 1.36 3.32 19.95
N ARG A 106 1.56 4.64 19.80
CA ARG A 106 0.69 5.68 20.39
C ARG A 106 0.02 6.52 19.30
N PRO A 107 -1.14 6.11 18.77
CA PRO A 107 -1.83 6.85 17.72
C PRO A 107 -2.33 8.22 18.17
N GLU A 108 -2.39 8.48 19.48
CA GLU A 108 -2.88 9.69 20.10
C GLU A 108 -1.79 10.75 20.30
N LYS A 109 -0.51 10.38 20.09
CA LYS A 109 0.60 11.33 20.19
C LYS A 109 0.55 12.26 18.97
N PRO A 110 0.49 13.59 19.16
CA PRO A 110 0.40 14.51 18.02
C PRO A 110 1.64 14.40 17.14
N VAL A 111 1.43 14.13 15.85
CA VAL A 111 2.47 14.17 14.81
C VAL A 111 3.01 15.59 14.74
N ARG A 112 4.30 15.78 15.02
CA ARG A 112 4.98 17.06 14.77
C ARG A 112 5.37 17.12 13.30
N LEU A 113 4.57 17.82 12.51
CA LEU A 113 4.95 18.21 11.16
C LEU A 113 6.06 19.27 11.28
N VAL A 114 7.24 18.99 10.72
CA VAL A 114 8.36 19.94 10.62
C VAL A 114 8.41 20.59 9.25
#